data_AF-A0A800KMD8-F1
#
_entry.id   AF-A0A800KMD8-F1
#
_cell.length_a   1.000
_cell.length_b   1.000
_cell.length_c   1.000
_cell.angle_alpha   90.00
_cell.angle_beta   90.00
_cell.angle_gamma   90.00
#
_symmetry.space_group_name_H-M   'P 1'
#
loop_
_entity.id
_entity.type
_entity.pdbx_description
1 polymer ?
#
loop_
_entity_poly.entity_id
_entity_poly.type
_entity_poly.pdbx_seq_one_letter_code
_entity_poly.pdbx_strand_id
1 'polypeptide(L)'
;MHYDGGTLHHAGLFSLRNWYRPLEEALAGDHGPLQPVDGAVSLCLLVDRDRIQALGAFDPVYFILFEDLDLSYRVRSAGLKILSVPGACVLHDEGTSGVSFRSGARYPAQRFFLHARNRPLYLLKNYSLRALLLTLPSQAIYELAYLALALRHRGFLSWLRGKAAAVALVPQTLSKRAAVQSARVVGDGSLLVAGPLTLTPDAGGKRGTARWLSWALGGLFTLVRPLLG
;
A
#
# COMPACT_ATOMS: atom_id res chain seq x y z
N MET A 1 11.40 12.46 8.13
CA MET A 1 10.12 12.42 7.41
C MET A 1 9.57 11.01 7.46
N HIS A 2 8.32 10.85 7.92
CA HIS A 2 7.69 9.53 8.06
C HIS A 2 6.74 9.25 6.89
N TYR A 3 5.95 10.24 6.49
CA TYR A 3 5.07 10.18 5.33
C TYR A 3 4.97 11.54 4.64
N ASP A 4 5.16 11.57 3.33
CA ASP A 4 5.03 12.75 2.45
C ASP A 4 4.46 12.39 1.08
N GLY A 5 3.80 11.24 1.05
CA GLY A 5 3.27 10.59 -0.13
C GLY A 5 4.10 9.39 -0.57
N GLY A 6 3.63 8.74 -1.63
CA GLY A 6 4.22 7.51 -2.11
C GLY A 6 3.78 7.16 -3.52
N THR A 7 4.32 6.06 -4.00
CA THR A 7 3.89 5.40 -5.24
C THR A 7 3.17 4.09 -4.92
N LEU A 8 2.24 3.69 -5.77
CA LEU A 8 1.47 2.45 -5.62
C LEU A 8 2.29 1.29 -6.18
N HIS A 9 2.89 0.49 -5.29
CA HIS A 9 3.70 -0.64 -5.72
C HIS A 9 2.79 -1.78 -6.21
N HIS A 10 3.18 -2.42 -7.32
CA HIS A 10 2.38 -3.48 -7.95
C HIS A 10 2.11 -4.69 -7.03
N ALA A 11 2.93 -4.92 -6.01
CA ALA A 11 2.68 -5.94 -4.97
C ALA A 11 1.57 -5.56 -3.95
N GLY A 12 0.88 -4.44 -4.17
CA GLY A 12 -0.16 -3.92 -3.28
C GLY A 12 0.41 -3.33 -2.01
N LEU A 13 1.37 -2.41 -2.14
CA LEU A 13 2.00 -1.71 -1.02
C LEU A 13 2.27 -0.25 -1.38
N PHE A 14 2.59 0.57 -0.38
CA PHE A 14 3.21 1.87 -0.63
C PHE A 14 4.73 1.74 -0.76
N SER A 15 5.26 2.39 -1.80
CA SER A 15 6.66 2.80 -1.86
C SER A 15 6.73 4.27 -1.45
N LEU A 16 7.03 4.50 -0.17
CA LEU A 16 7.01 5.82 0.45
C LEU A 16 8.20 6.66 -0.01
N ARG A 17 7.95 7.95 -0.21
CA ARG A 17 8.97 8.96 -0.49
C ARG A 17 9.66 9.34 0.83
N ASN A 18 10.92 9.77 0.74
CA ASN A 18 11.72 10.25 1.87
C ASN A 18 11.66 9.40 3.16
N TRP A 19 11.43 8.09 3.04
CA TRP A 19 11.25 7.17 4.17
C TRP A 19 12.51 7.14 5.05
N TYR A 20 12.37 7.44 6.34
CA TYR A 20 13.46 7.63 7.31
C TYR A 20 14.50 8.70 6.95
N ARG A 21 14.24 9.55 5.95
CA ARG A 21 15.12 10.69 5.64
C ARG A 21 14.90 11.80 6.66
N PRO A 22 15.93 12.49 7.18
CA PRO A 22 15.76 13.67 8.04
C PRO A 22 14.85 14.73 7.40
N LEU A 23 14.07 15.45 8.21
CA LEU A 23 13.08 16.42 7.70
C LEU A 23 13.74 17.54 6.88
N GLU A 24 14.84 18.09 7.40
CA GLU A 24 15.60 19.18 6.76
C GLU A 24 16.08 18.78 5.35
N GLU A 25 16.57 17.55 5.20
CA GLU A 25 16.99 17.02 3.89
C GLU A 25 15.83 16.72 2.96
N ALA A 26 14.67 16.32 3.51
CA ALA A 26 13.50 15.96 2.73
C ALA A 26 12.76 17.19 2.17
N LEU A 27 12.78 18.32 2.90
CA LEU A 27 12.12 19.55 2.49
C LEU A 27 12.96 20.44 1.56
N ALA A 28 14.28 20.20 1.46
CA ALA A 28 15.19 20.91 0.56
C ALA A 28 15.08 22.46 0.59
N GLY A 29 14.71 23.04 1.75
CA GLY A 29 14.52 24.48 1.92
C GLY A 29 13.04 24.89 2.05
N ASP A 30 12.69 26.03 1.44
CA ASP A 30 11.48 26.85 1.68
C ASP A 30 10.18 26.22 1.16
N HIS A 31 9.82 25.05 1.72
CA HIS A 31 8.55 24.34 1.48
C HIS A 31 8.17 24.30 0.00
N GLY A 32 9.03 23.67 -0.81
CA GLY A 32 8.98 23.66 -2.28
C GLY A 32 7.61 23.37 -2.92
N PRO A 33 7.51 23.45 -4.25
CA PRO A 33 6.22 23.45 -4.96
C PRO A 33 5.41 22.19 -4.68
N LEU A 34 4.09 22.27 -4.90
CA LEU A 34 3.19 21.11 -4.86
C LEU A 34 3.73 19.95 -5.71
N GLN A 35 3.75 18.75 -5.14
CA GLN A 35 4.36 17.59 -5.79
C GLN A 35 3.32 16.51 -6.06
N PRO A 36 3.14 16.07 -7.32
CA PRO A 36 2.30 14.92 -7.62
C PRO A 36 2.81 13.65 -6.92
N VAL A 37 1.89 12.90 -6.33
CA VAL A 37 2.12 11.57 -5.75
C VAL A 37 1.00 10.63 -6.17
N ASP A 38 1.22 9.31 -6.08
CA ASP A 38 0.17 8.33 -6.37
C ASP A 38 -0.53 7.83 -5.11
N GLY A 39 0.03 8.15 -3.95
CA GLY A 39 -0.42 7.69 -2.66
C GLY A 39 -0.25 8.75 -1.59
N ALA A 40 -1.22 8.84 -0.68
CA ALA A 40 -1.09 9.62 0.55
C ALA A 40 -1.62 8.80 1.72
N VAL A 41 -1.09 9.05 2.91
CA VAL A 41 -1.67 8.56 4.16
C VAL A 41 -2.63 9.58 4.72
N SER A 42 -3.71 9.13 5.35
CA SER A 42 -4.81 10.00 5.80
C SER A 42 -4.51 10.84 7.05
N LEU A 43 -3.31 10.70 7.64
CA LEU A 43 -2.87 11.47 8.81
C LEU A 43 -3.04 12.99 8.64
N CYS A 44 -2.69 13.50 7.47
CA CYS A 44 -2.83 14.92 7.13
C CYS A 44 -3.27 15.03 5.67
N LEU A 45 -4.57 14.91 5.45
CA LEU A 45 -5.18 14.86 4.13
C LEU A 45 -6.37 15.83 4.05
N LEU A 46 -6.32 16.73 3.08
CA LEU A 46 -7.45 17.56 2.68
C LEU A 46 -8.04 17.00 1.38
N VAL A 47 -9.36 16.86 1.34
CA VAL A 47 -10.07 16.31 0.18
C VAL A 47 -11.28 17.15 -0.20
N ASP A 48 -11.63 17.11 -1.48
CA ASP A 48 -12.94 17.51 -1.97
C ASP A 48 -13.98 16.47 -1.53
N ARG A 49 -14.94 16.88 -0.71
CA ARG A 49 -15.95 15.99 -0.12
C ARG A 49 -16.74 15.25 -1.20
N ASP A 50 -17.26 15.98 -2.18
CA ASP A 50 -18.18 15.43 -3.18
C ASP A 50 -17.46 14.45 -4.10
N ARG A 51 -16.22 14.77 -4.51
CA ARG A 51 -15.38 13.85 -5.30
C ARG A 51 -15.06 12.56 -4.56
N ILE A 52 -14.71 12.65 -3.27
CA ILE A 52 -14.39 11.46 -2.48
C ILE A 52 -15.64 10.64 -2.15
N GLN A 53 -16.77 11.29 -1.87
CA GLN A 53 -18.05 10.60 -1.67
C GLN A 53 -18.51 9.87 -2.93
N ALA A 54 -18.36 10.48 -4.11
CA ALA A 54 -18.66 9.84 -5.40
C ALA A 54 -17.82 8.57 -5.66
N LEU A 55 -16.61 8.49 -5.09
CA LEU A 55 -15.75 7.32 -5.16
C LEU A 55 -15.99 6.30 -4.04
N GLY A 56 -16.96 6.53 -3.15
CA GLY A 56 -17.31 5.65 -2.04
C GLY A 56 -16.53 5.88 -0.74
N ALA A 57 -15.85 7.03 -0.60
CA ALA A 57 -15.08 7.43 0.59
C ALA A 57 -14.07 6.35 1.07
N PHE A 58 -13.77 6.28 2.37
CA PHE A 58 -12.98 5.19 2.94
C PHE A 58 -13.84 3.93 3.06
N ASP A 59 -13.26 2.78 2.72
CA ASP A 59 -13.96 1.50 2.85
C ASP A 59 -13.82 0.96 4.29
N PRO A 60 -14.91 0.86 5.06
CA PRO A 60 -14.86 0.43 6.45
C PRO A 60 -14.41 -1.03 6.62
N VAL A 61 -14.38 -1.84 5.55
CA VAL A 61 -13.92 -3.23 5.61
C VAL A 61 -12.48 -3.35 6.11
N TYR A 62 -11.64 -2.34 5.85
CA TYR A 62 -10.23 -2.39 6.21
C TYR A 62 -10.01 -2.07 7.69
N PHE A 63 -10.86 -1.23 8.31
CA PHE A 63 -10.67 -0.61 9.63
C PHE A 63 -9.37 0.20 9.74
N ILE A 64 -8.21 -0.43 9.58
CA ILE A 64 -6.87 0.17 9.52
C ILE A 64 -5.94 -0.71 8.67
N LEU A 65 -4.94 -0.11 8.02
CA LEU A 65 -4.04 -0.70 7.02
C LEU A 65 -4.78 -1.01 5.70
N PHE A 66 -4.24 -0.47 4.60
CA PHE A 66 -4.77 -0.56 3.22
C PHE A 66 -5.98 0.33 2.91
N GLU A 67 -6.62 0.94 3.90
CA GLU A 67 -7.62 1.99 3.74
C GLU A 67 -7.10 3.18 2.92
N ASP A 68 -5.88 3.63 3.23
CA ASP A 68 -5.23 4.75 2.53
C ASP A 68 -4.79 4.35 1.12
N LEU A 69 -4.30 3.11 0.98
CA LEU A 69 -3.86 2.54 -0.30
C LEU A 69 -5.06 2.36 -1.25
N ASP A 70 -6.17 1.84 -0.73
CA ASP A 70 -7.44 1.65 -1.44
C ASP A 70 -8.01 2.98 -1.92
N LEU A 71 -8.09 3.99 -1.03
CA LEU A 71 -8.57 5.31 -1.41
C LEU A 71 -7.65 5.96 -2.45
N SER A 72 -6.33 5.92 -2.21
CA SER A 72 -5.34 6.49 -3.14
C SER A 72 -5.44 5.87 -4.52
N TYR A 73 -5.53 4.53 -4.60
CA TYR A 73 -5.70 3.83 -5.86
C TYR A 73 -6.98 4.29 -6.57
N ARG A 74 -8.13 4.31 -5.88
CA ARG A 74 -9.42 4.70 -6.49
C ARG A 74 -9.42 6.14 -7.00
N VAL A 75 -8.84 7.06 -6.23
CA VAL A 75 -8.68 8.47 -6.64
C VAL A 75 -7.85 8.56 -7.92
N ARG A 76 -6.67 7.92 -7.95
CA ARG A 76 -5.79 7.94 -9.13
C ARG A 76 -6.41 7.20 -10.32
N SER A 77 -7.09 6.07 -10.09
CA SER A 77 -7.73 5.28 -11.15
C SER A 77 -8.89 6.02 -11.80
N ALA A 78 -9.57 6.90 -11.07
CA ALA A 78 -10.59 7.82 -11.57
C ALA A 78 -10.02 9.07 -12.28
N GLY A 79 -8.70 9.13 -12.49
CA GLY A 79 -8.04 10.24 -13.19
C GLY A 79 -7.79 11.48 -12.33
N LEU A 80 -8.09 11.41 -11.02
CA LEU A 80 -7.80 12.50 -10.09
C LEU A 80 -6.32 12.50 -9.68
N LYS A 81 -5.86 13.65 -9.21
CA LYS A 81 -4.48 13.85 -8.74
C LYS A 81 -4.45 13.85 -7.22
N ILE A 82 -3.36 13.32 -6.67
CA ILE A 82 -3.01 13.48 -5.26
C ILE A 82 -1.75 14.35 -5.24
N LEU A 83 -1.76 15.40 -4.42
CA LEU A 83 -0.67 16.36 -4.31
C LEU A 83 -0.14 16.34 -2.88
N SER A 84 1.17 16.20 -2.75
CA SER A 84 1.88 16.46 -1.51
C SER A 84 2.16 17.96 -1.40
N VAL A 85 1.90 18.53 -0.22
CA VAL A 85 2.14 19.95 0.09
C VAL A 85 3.31 20.01 1.07
N PRO A 86 4.56 20.27 0.63
CA PRO A 86 5.73 20.24 1.51
C PRO A 86 5.66 21.20 2.71
N GLY A 87 4.89 22.28 2.58
CA GLY A 87 4.61 23.23 3.67
C GLY A 87 3.66 22.73 4.75
N ALA A 88 2.80 21.74 4.45
CA ALA A 88 1.82 21.22 5.38
C ALA A 88 2.42 20.12 6.26
N CYS A 89 3.25 20.52 7.22
CA CYS A 89 3.89 19.60 8.16
C CYS A 89 3.04 19.42 9.43
N VAL A 90 2.85 18.16 9.85
CA VAL A 90 2.26 17.81 11.14
C VAL A 90 3.15 16.83 11.88
N LEU A 91 3.11 16.88 13.21
CA LEU A 91 3.77 15.89 14.05
C LEU A 91 2.89 14.63 14.13
N HIS A 92 3.45 13.50 13.69
CA HIS A 92 2.81 12.20 13.86
C HIS A 92 3.34 11.56 15.13
N ASP A 93 2.50 11.50 16.15
CA ASP A 93 2.85 10.91 17.43
C ASP A 93 2.95 9.37 17.34
N GLU A 94 2.81 8.65 18.46
CA GLU A 94 2.85 7.20 18.49
C GLU A 94 1.87 6.54 17.52
N GLY A 95 2.27 5.38 17.00
CA GLY A 95 1.38 4.59 16.16
C GLY A 95 0.39 3.78 17.00
N THR A 96 -0.70 3.32 16.38
CA THR A 96 -1.70 2.45 17.03
C THR A 96 -1.05 1.24 17.74
N SER A 97 -1.28 1.13 19.05
CA SER A 97 -0.76 0.02 19.87
C SER A 97 -1.19 -1.35 19.32
N GLY A 98 -0.27 -2.31 19.32
CA GLY A 98 -0.50 -3.66 18.80
C GLY A 98 -0.57 -3.78 17.27
N VAL A 99 -0.60 -2.67 16.53
CA VAL A 99 -0.66 -2.65 15.05
C VAL A 99 0.57 -1.98 14.41
N SER A 100 0.98 -0.85 14.96
CA SER A 100 2.13 -0.10 14.45
C SER A 100 3.44 -0.77 14.85
N PHE A 101 4.45 -0.72 13.96
CA PHE A 101 5.77 -1.27 14.21
C PHE A 101 6.84 -0.34 13.64
N ARG A 102 7.56 0.34 14.54
CA ARG A 102 8.66 1.27 14.20
C ARG A 102 10.03 0.68 14.55
N SER A 103 10.10 -0.04 15.65
CA SER A 103 11.27 -0.75 16.17
C SER A 103 10.82 -1.86 17.12
N GLY A 104 11.74 -2.74 17.50
CA GLY A 104 11.51 -3.77 18.52
C GLY A 104 11.69 -5.21 18.03
N ALA A 105 11.82 -6.14 18.98
CA ALA A 105 12.20 -7.52 18.69
C ALA A 105 11.10 -8.37 18.04
N ARG A 106 9.83 -7.98 18.19
CA ARG A 106 8.68 -8.79 17.75
C ARG A 106 7.71 -7.99 16.90
N TYR A 107 7.47 -8.47 15.70
CA TYR A 107 6.45 -7.91 14.81
C TYR A 107 5.04 -8.17 15.37
N PRO A 108 4.11 -7.18 15.37
CA PRO A 108 2.84 -7.32 16.07
C PRO A 108 1.88 -8.34 15.45
N ALA A 109 1.22 -9.15 16.29
CA ALA A 109 0.29 -10.19 15.87
C ALA A 109 -0.93 -9.61 15.13
N GLN A 110 -1.50 -8.51 15.62
CA GLN A 110 -2.65 -7.87 14.97
C GLN A 110 -2.27 -7.29 13.60
N ARG A 111 -1.03 -6.82 13.44
CA ARG A 111 -0.52 -6.40 12.12
C ARG A 111 -0.45 -7.56 11.14
N PHE A 112 0.01 -8.74 11.55
CA PHE A 112 -0.03 -9.95 10.72
C PHE A 112 -1.44 -10.31 10.27
N PHE A 113 -2.38 -10.29 11.21
CA PHE A 113 -3.80 -10.55 10.92
C PHE A 113 -4.37 -9.55 9.92
N LEU A 114 -4.26 -8.25 10.20
CA LEU A 114 -4.84 -7.19 9.37
C LEU A 114 -4.20 -7.14 7.99
N HIS A 115 -2.89 -7.29 7.87
CA HIS A 115 -2.21 -7.28 6.57
C HIS A 115 -2.59 -8.51 5.74
N ALA A 116 -2.61 -9.71 6.34
CA ALA A 116 -3.01 -10.94 5.66
C ALA A 116 -4.48 -10.91 5.22
N ARG A 117 -5.34 -10.23 6.00
CA ARG A 117 -6.76 -9.99 5.69
C ARG A 117 -6.94 -8.95 4.58
N ASN A 118 -6.37 -7.76 4.74
CA ASN A 118 -6.71 -6.58 3.95
C ASN A 118 -6.03 -6.55 2.58
N ARG A 119 -4.77 -7.00 2.48
CA ARG A 119 -4.02 -6.98 1.21
C ARG A 119 -4.71 -7.70 0.05
N PRO A 120 -5.14 -8.98 0.19
CA PRO A 120 -5.83 -9.67 -0.91
C PRO A 120 -7.16 -9.00 -1.28
N LEU A 121 -7.88 -8.42 -0.31
CA LEU A 121 -9.12 -7.68 -0.58
C LEU A 121 -8.85 -6.40 -1.37
N TYR A 122 -7.79 -5.66 -1.02
CA TYR A 122 -7.32 -4.50 -1.78
C TYR A 122 -6.99 -4.86 -3.23
N LEU A 123 -6.21 -5.92 -3.44
CA LEU A 123 -5.85 -6.38 -4.79
C LEU A 123 -7.11 -6.77 -5.57
N LEU A 124 -7.98 -7.59 -4.97
CA LEU A 124 -9.22 -8.06 -5.56
C LEU A 124 -10.19 -6.92 -5.86
N LYS A 125 -10.26 -5.88 -5.05
CA LYS A 125 -11.17 -4.76 -5.26
C LYS A 125 -10.69 -3.84 -6.39
N ASN A 126 -9.39 -3.57 -6.43
CA ASN A 126 -8.85 -2.44 -7.18
C ASN A 126 -8.24 -2.82 -8.54
N TYR A 127 -7.43 -3.89 -8.61
CA TYR A 127 -6.68 -4.22 -9.82
C TYR A 127 -7.59 -4.68 -10.95
N SER A 128 -7.31 -4.37 -12.21
CA SER A 128 -8.04 -5.03 -13.31
C SER A 128 -7.82 -6.55 -13.27
N LEU A 129 -8.72 -7.34 -13.87
CA LEU A 129 -8.51 -8.78 -13.98
C LEU A 129 -7.16 -9.09 -14.67
N ARG A 130 -6.83 -8.31 -15.70
CA ARG A 130 -5.54 -8.40 -16.39
C ARG A 130 -4.37 -8.15 -15.43
N ALA A 131 -4.42 -7.11 -14.60
CA ALA A 131 -3.37 -6.85 -13.62
C ALA A 131 -3.26 -7.92 -12.54
N LEU A 132 -4.38 -8.47 -12.06
CA LEU A 132 -4.38 -9.60 -11.12
C LEU A 132 -3.64 -10.81 -11.71
N LEU A 133 -3.94 -11.16 -12.96
CA LEU A 133 -3.31 -12.31 -13.62
C LEU A 133 -1.83 -12.06 -13.92
N LEU A 134 -1.50 -10.93 -14.52
CA LEU A 134 -0.12 -10.62 -14.92
C LEU A 134 0.82 -10.39 -13.73
N THR A 135 0.31 -9.88 -12.62
CA THR A 135 1.12 -9.68 -11.40
C THR A 135 1.08 -10.86 -10.44
N LEU A 136 0.33 -11.93 -10.74
CA LEU A 136 0.19 -13.10 -9.86
C LEU A 136 1.54 -13.68 -9.39
N PRO A 137 2.58 -13.81 -10.25
CA PRO A 137 3.90 -14.25 -9.80
C PRO A 137 4.52 -13.31 -8.74
N SER A 138 4.44 -11.99 -8.95
CA SER A 138 4.88 -11.00 -7.98
C SER A 138 4.08 -11.10 -6.66
N GLN A 139 2.76 -11.32 -6.75
CA GLN A 139 1.93 -11.49 -5.56
C GLN A 139 2.31 -12.75 -4.76
N ALA A 140 2.62 -13.85 -5.45
CA ALA A 140 3.04 -15.10 -4.82
C ALA A 140 4.40 -14.96 -4.12
N ILE A 141 5.39 -14.35 -4.77
CA ILE A 141 6.72 -14.10 -4.17
C ILE A 141 6.58 -13.23 -2.92
N TYR A 142 5.80 -12.15 -2.99
CA TYR A 142 5.56 -11.30 -1.84
C TYR A 142 4.87 -12.07 -0.71
N GLU A 143 3.85 -12.87 -1.02
CA GLU A 143 3.10 -13.63 -0.02
C GLU A 143 3.99 -14.66 0.69
N LEU A 144 4.87 -15.34 -0.05
CA LEU A 144 5.85 -16.26 0.54
C LEU A 144 6.83 -15.53 1.46
N ALA A 145 7.31 -14.36 1.05
CA ALA A 145 8.17 -13.53 1.90
C ALA A 145 7.45 -13.08 3.18
N TYR A 146 6.16 -12.70 3.07
CA TYR A 146 5.35 -12.28 4.21
C TYR A 146 5.03 -13.45 5.15
N LEU A 147 4.76 -14.64 4.61
CA LEU A 147 4.58 -15.87 5.39
C LEU A 147 5.87 -16.25 6.13
N ALA A 148 7.03 -16.15 5.48
CA ALA A 148 8.33 -16.40 6.12
C ALA A 148 8.56 -15.43 7.30
N LEU A 149 8.20 -14.16 7.13
CA LEU A 149 8.24 -13.17 8.21
C LEU A 149 7.28 -13.55 9.36
N ALA A 150 6.05 -13.96 9.04
CA ALA A 150 5.08 -14.42 10.03
C ALA A 150 5.57 -15.64 10.80
N LEU A 151 6.20 -16.62 10.15
CA LEU A 151 6.80 -17.77 10.82
C LEU A 151 7.95 -17.33 11.76
N ARG A 152 8.86 -16.48 11.27
CA ARG A 152 10.00 -15.97 12.05
C ARG A 152 9.57 -15.25 13.34
N HIS A 153 8.49 -14.47 13.28
CA HIS A 153 8.00 -13.68 14.42
C HIS A 153 6.88 -14.35 15.22
N ARG A 154 6.67 -15.66 15.02
CA ARG A 154 5.61 -16.45 15.68
C ARG A 154 4.20 -15.88 15.45
N GLY A 155 3.97 -15.30 14.28
CA GLY A 155 2.73 -14.70 13.80
C GLY A 155 1.90 -15.59 12.87
N PHE A 156 2.32 -16.82 12.58
CA PHE A 156 1.66 -17.72 11.63
C PHE A 156 0.14 -17.88 11.87
N LEU A 157 -0.28 -18.12 13.11
CA LEU A 157 -1.71 -18.26 13.42
C LEU A 157 -2.49 -16.96 13.16
N SER A 158 -1.87 -15.79 13.38
CA SER A 158 -2.51 -14.50 13.09
C SER A 158 -2.62 -14.29 11.59
N TRP A 159 -1.57 -14.63 10.83
CA TRP A 159 -1.59 -14.62 9.36
C TRP A 159 -2.68 -15.56 8.81
N LEU A 160 -2.77 -16.79 9.30
CA LEU A 160 -3.77 -17.78 8.86
C LEU A 160 -5.20 -17.33 9.14
N ARG A 161 -5.46 -16.81 10.35
CA ARG A 161 -6.75 -16.20 10.71
C ARG A 161 -7.09 -15.01 9.79
N GLY A 162 -6.09 -14.19 9.45
CA GLY A 162 -6.25 -13.09 8.51
C GLY A 162 -6.65 -13.57 7.12
N LYS A 163 -6.03 -14.64 6.61
CA LYS A 163 -6.40 -15.27 5.34
C LYS A 163 -7.82 -15.83 5.35
N ALA A 164 -8.21 -16.55 6.41
CA ALA A 164 -9.57 -17.05 6.55
C ALA A 164 -10.59 -15.89 6.57
N ALA A 165 -10.29 -14.82 7.30
CA ALA A 165 -11.12 -13.62 7.32
C ALA A 165 -11.19 -12.91 5.96
N ALA A 166 -10.10 -12.90 5.17
CA ALA A 166 -10.14 -12.38 3.80
C ALA A 166 -11.12 -13.19 2.94
N VAL A 167 -11.04 -14.52 2.98
CA VAL A 167 -11.94 -15.40 2.20
C VAL A 167 -13.41 -15.12 2.53
N ALA A 168 -13.74 -14.96 3.81
CA ALA A 168 -15.10 -14.62 4.24
C ALA A 168 -15.61 -13.27 3.69
N LEU A 169 -14.70 -12.33 3.40
CA LEU A 169 -15.02 -10.98 2.89
C LEU A 169 -14.97 -10.88 1.35
N VAL A 170 -14.62 -11.96 0.65
CA VAL A 170 -14.56 -11.98 -0.82
C VAL A 170 -15.88 -11.58 -1.48
N PRO A 171 -17.06 -12.12 -1.08
CA PRO A 171 -18.33 -11.74 -1.72
C PRO A 171 -18.64 -10.24 -1.60
N GLN A 172 -18.44 -9.66 -0.40
CA GLN A 172 -18.61 -8.23 -0.16
C GLN A 172 -17.61 -7.39 -0.96
N THR A 173 -16.40 -7.90 -1.17
CA THR A 173 -15.36 -7.19 -1.93
C THR A 173 -15.68 -7.20 -3.42
N LEU A 174 -16.18 -8.32 -3.94
CA LEU A 174 -16.62 -8.45 -5.33
C LEU A 174 -17.82 -7.55 -5.65
N SER A 175 -18.77 -7.38 -4.71
CA SER A 175 -19.90 -6.46 -4.94
C SER A 175 -19.46 -5.00 -5.07
N LYS A 176 -18.42 -4.59 -4.34
CA LYS A 176 -17.82 -3.24 -4.45
C LYS A 176 -16.90 -3.07 -5.65
N ARG A 177 -16.30 -4.17 -6.14
CA ARG A 177 -15.37 -4.16 -7.27
C ARG A 177 -15.99 -3.56 -8.53
N ALA A 178 -17.26 -3.89 -8.83
CA ALA A 178 -17.93 -3.40 -10.03
C ALA A 178 -17.91 -1.86 -10.11
N ALA A 179 -18.24 -1.18 -9.01
CA ALA A 179 -18.23 0.28 -8.94
C ALA A 179 -16.81 0.87 -9.13
N VAL A 180 -15.79 0.21 -8.56
CA VAL A 180 -14.39 0.64 -8.74
C VAL A 180 -13.95 0.49 -10.20
N GLN A 181 -14.27 -0.65 -10.83
CA GLN A 181 -13.87 -0.90 -12.21
C GLN A 181 -14.63 0.01 -13.20
N SER A 182 -15.90 0.36 -12.93
CA SER A 182 -16.68 1.24 -13.80
C SER A 182 -16.27 2.71 -13.71
N ALA A 183 -15.78 3.16 -12.55
CA ALA A 183 -15.31 4.55 -12.35
C ALA A 183 -13.89 4.78 -12.91
N ARG A 184 -13.24 3.74 -13.42
CA ARG A 184 -11.84 3.76 -13.80
C ARG A 184 -11.62 4.33 -15.19
N VAL A 185 -10.68 5.28 -15.29
CA VAL A 185 -10.23 5.88 -16.57
C VAL A 185 -8.72 5.76 -16.78
N VAL A 186 -7.94 5.42 -15.75
CA VAL A 186 -6.47 5.24 -15.84
C VAL A 186 -6.09 3.77 -15.69
N GLY A 187 -5.32 3.23 -16.64
CA GLY A 187 -4.86 1.84 -16.69
C GLY A 187 -3.81 1.47 -15.63
N ASP A 188 -3.57 0.17 -15.42
CA ASP A 188 -2.73 -0.34 -14.31
C ASP A 188 -1.25 -0.03 -14.56
N GLY A 189 -0.82 0.07 -15.82
CA GLY A 189 0.57 0.36 -16.18
C GLY A 189 1.00 1.78 -15.82
N SER A 190 0.03 2.70 -15.75
CA SER A 190 0.20 4.08 -15.32
C SER A 190 0.06 4.28 -13.81
N LEU A 191 -0.70 3.41 -13.13
CA LEU A 191 -0.91 3.50 -11.67
C LEU A 191 0.18 2.80 -10.86
N LEU A 192 0.65 1.64 -11.34
CA LEU A 192 1.49 0.74 -10.55
C LEU A 192 2.97 0.85 -10.92
N VAL A 193 3.84 0.74 -9.91
CA VAL A 193 5.29 0.84 -10.08
C VAL A 193 6.05 -0.39 -9.56
N ALA A 194 7.31 -0.50 -9.99
CA ALA A 194 8.34 -1.41 -9.48
C ALA A 194 9.30 -0.73 -8.47
N GLY A 195 8.87 0.38 -7.86
CA GLY A 195 9.67 1.15 -6.90
C GLY A 195 10.18 0.31 -5.72
N PRO A 196 11.16 0.80 -4.96
CA PRO A 196 11.71 0.03 -3.83
C PRO A 196 10.61 -0.27 -2.81
N LEU A 197 10.62 -1.49 -2.27
CA LEU A 197 9.73 -1.81 -1.16
C LEU A 197 10.13 -1.02 0.08
N THR A 198 9.18 -0.29 0.64
CA THR A 198 9.36 0.36 1.92
C THR A 198 9.19 -0.65 3.05
N LEU A 199 10.32 -1.11 3.59
CA LEU A 199 10.35 -2.05 4.72
C LEU A 199 10.83 -1.34 5.98
N THR A 200 10.21 -1.65 7.13
CA THR A 200 10.72 -1.20 8.43
C THR A 200 12.09 -1.85 8.67
N PRO A 201 13.16 -1.08 8.91
CA PRO A 201 14.52 -1.61 9.04
C PRO A 201 14.65 -2.76 10.05
N ASP A 202 13.93 -2.66 11.17
CA ASP A 202 14.00 -3.62 12.28
C ASP A 202 13.06 -4.82 12.14
N ALA A 203 12.25 -4.90 11.08
CA ALA A 203 11.33 -6.03 10.89
C ALA A 203 12.05 -7.37 10.61
N GLY A 204 13.39 -7.37 10.53
CA GLY A 204 14.20 -8.60 10.63
C GLY A 204 14.62 -9.23 9.30
N GLY A 205 14.61 -8.47 8.21
CA GLY A 205 15.26 -8.86 6.96
C GLY A 205 16.72 -8.36 6.94
N LYS A 206 17.68 -9.20 6.55
CA LYS A 206 19.00 -8.70 6.17
C LYS A 206 18.80 -7.69 5.03
N ARG A 207 19.55 -6.58 4.99
CA ARG A 207 19.49 -5.59 3.89
C ARG A 207 19.54 -6.25 2.50
N GLY A 208 20.25 -7.37 2.36
CA GLY A 208 20.30 -8.19 1.15
C GLY A 208 18.95 -8.83 0.75
N THR A 209 18.16 -9.32 1.70
CA THR A 209 16.85 -9.95 1.43
C THR A 209 15.84 -8.93 0.92
N ALA A 210 15.80 -7.74 1.52
CA ALA A 210 14.95 -6.62 1.07
C ALA A 210 15.30 -6.17 -0.36
N ARG A 211 16.60 -6.06 -0.65
CA ARG A 211 17.11 -5.72 -1.99
C ARG A 211 16.77 -6.80 -3.01
N TRP A 212 16.98 -8.08 -2.67
CA TRP A 212 16.64 -9.20 -3.54
C TRP A 212 15.15 -9.23 -3.85
N LEU A 213 14.29 -9.06 -2.83
CA LEU A 213 12.84 -9.05 -3.01
C LEU A 213 12.41 -7.90 -3.93
N SER A 214 12.94 -6.70 -3.71
CA SER A 214 12.66 -5.54 -4.56
C SER A 214 13.12 -5.77 -6.00
N TRP A 215 14.31 -6.36 -6.19
CA TRP A 215 14.82 -6.72 -7.52
C TRP A 215 13.95 -7.77 -8.22
N ALA A 216 13.59 -8.85 -7.53
CA ALA A 216 12.79 -9.93 -8.09
C ALA A 216 11.40 -9.44 -8.52
N LEU A 217 10.72 -8.69 -7.64
CA LEU A 217 9.42 -8.10 -7.95
C LEU A 217 9.51 -7.07 -9.08
N GLY A 218 10.54 -6.22 -9.06
CA GLY A 218 10.74 -5.20 -10.08
C GLY A 218 11.04 -5.78 -11.46
N GLY A 219 11.85 -6.85 -11.53
CA GLY A 219 12.14 -7.57 -12.78
C GLY A 219 10.88 -8.15 -13.41
N LEU A 220 10.07 -8.86 -12.60
CA LEU A 220 8.80 -9.42 -13.08
C LEU A 220 7.82 -8.33 -13.53
N PHE A 221 7.69 -7.25 -12.77
CA PHE A 221 6.78 -6.18 -13.13
C PHE A 221 7.19 -5.46 -14.42
N THR A 222 8.50 -5.27 -14.64
CA THR A 222 9.01 -4.64 -15.87
C THR A 222 8.60 -5.41 -17.13
N LEU A 223 8.55 -6.74 -17.06
CA LEU A 223 8.12 -7.58 -18.19
C LEU A 223 6.63 -7.43 -18.51
N VAL A 224 5.80 -7.25 -17.48
CA VAL A 224 4.34 -7.22 -17.68
C VAL A 224 3.76 -5.81 -17.79
N ARG A 225 4.47 -4.78 -17.33
CA ARG A 225 3.98 -3.39 -17.31
C ARG A 225 3.49 -2.90 -18.68
N PRO A 226 4.16 -3.16 -19.82
CA PRO A 226 3.67 -2.73 -21.14
C PRO A 226 2.31 -3.33 -21.52
N LEU A 227 1.94 -4.46 -20.90
CA LEU A 227 0.68 -5.15 -21.18
C LEU A 227 -0.49 -4.61 -20.34
N LEU A 228 -0.23 -3.78 -19.33
CA LEU A 228 -1.21 -3.34 -18.34
C LEU A 228 -2.06 -2.12 -18.73
N GLY A 229 -1.82 -1.55 -19.92
CA GLY A 229 -2.47 -0.31 -20.36
C GLY A 229 -1.88 0.89 -19.64
#